data_AF-U7QNZ3-F1
#
_entry.id   AF-U7QNZ3-F1
#
_cell.length_a   1.000
_cell.length_b   1.000
_cell.length_c   1.000
_cell.angle_alpha   90.00
_cell.angle_beta   90.00
_cell.angle_gamma   90.00
#
_symmetry.space_group_name_H-M   'P 1'
#
loop_
_entity.id
_entity.type
_entity.pdbx_description
1 polymer ?
#
loop_
_entity_poly.entity_id
_entity_poly.type
_entity_poly.pdbx_seq_one_letter_code
_entity_poly.pdbx_strand_id
1 'polypeptide(L)'
;MTDEERVQGNSAEASQADSLSVSNSDDSTALTLFSLSQRVEQLEEQLSRMALLLSDVYRYGKLRDLLAAQQWKEADIETTRVMLEIIGQSNHDNITPDDVIKFPCSSLCLLDQLWRTYSHDHFGFSRQQQIYVSEGGTDDISNIDLKVLEKVGDRLGWRDNNKWLDYDRLDFSSSAPLGCHPSNWWRSAYGAKMAVYFLARLMQCDVTSDVQLIAEDIENV
;
A
#
# COMPACT_ATOMS: atom_id res chain seq x y z
N MET A 1 -77.34 83.11 -15.48
CA MET A 1 -78.20 82.51 -14.45
C MET A 1 -78.44 81.09 -14.92
N THR A 2 -77.74 80.05 -14.50
CA THR A 2 -76.81 79.77 -13.38
C THR A 2 -76.08 78.48 -13.82
N ASP A 3 -74.75 78.42 -13.78
CA ASP A 3 -74.00 77.18 -14.02
C ASP A 3 -73.18 76.82 -12.78
N GLU A 4 -73.38 75.60 -12.28
CA GLU A 4 -72.59 74.95 -11.24
C GLU A 4 -72.00 73.63 -11.79
N GLU A 5 -70.67 73.60 -11.78
CA GLU A 5 -69.80 72.52 -11.30
C GLU A 5 -69.92 71.05 -11.77
N ARG A 6 -68.86 70.64 -12.49
CA ARG A 6 -67.71 69.83 -11.97
C ARG A 6 -67.49 68.43 -12.59
N VAL A 7 -66.20 68.25 -12.85
CA VAL A 7 -65.46 67.20 -13.55
C VAL A 7 -65.11 66.01 -12.63
N GLN A 8 -65.14 64.80 -13.18
CA GLN A 8 -64.31 63.65 -12.78
C GLN A 8 -64.03 62.76 -14.00
N GLY A 9 -62.78 62.28 -14.16
CA GLY A 9 -62.50 61.12 -15.00
C GLY A 9 -61.14 61.07 -15.72
N ASN A 10 -60.26 60.23 -15.16
CA ASN A 10 -59.27 59.35 -15.81
C ASN A 10 -58.04 59.88 -16.59
N SER A 11 -56.88 59.69 -15.94
CA SER A 11 -55.88 58.61 -16.15
C SER A 11 -55.23 58.36 -17.54
N ALA A 12 -53.88 58.36 -17.47
CA ALA A 12 -52.88 57.52 -18.16
C ALA A 12 -52.26 58.00 -19.49
N GLU A 13 -50.96 58.37 -19.42
CA GLU A 13 -49.85 58.10 -20.37
C GLU A 13 -48.54 58.51 -19.66
N ALA A 14 -47.72 57.59 -19.14
CA ALA A 14 -46.69 56.77 -19.79
C ALA A 14 -45.38 57.54 -20.15
N SER A 15 -44.34 57.35 -19.33
CA SER A 15 -42.92 57.11 -19.71
C SER A 15 -42.13 56.77 -18.44
N GLN A 16 -41.67 55.53 -18.21
CA GLN A 16 -40.42 54.93 -18.72
C GLN A 16 -39.22 55.88 -18.55
N ALA A 17 -38.11 55.53 -17.91
CA ALA A 17 -37.57 54.23 -17.52
C ALA A 17 -36.52 54.44 -16.43
N ASP A 18 -36.41 53.50 -15.48
CA ASP A 18 -35.09 53.02 -15.06
C ASP A 18 -35.25 51.64 -14.43
N SER A 19 -34.95 50.60 -15.21
CA SER A 19 -34.96 49.22 -14.75
C SER A 19 -33.68 48.55 -15.23
N LEU A 20 -32.96 48.03 -14.23
CA LEU A 20 -32.04 46.89 -14.26
C LEU A 20 -30.64 47.13 -14.84
N SER A 21 -29.66 47.10 -13.96
CA SER A 21 -28.63 46.05 -13.99
C SER A 21 -27.90 46.01 -12.65
N VAL A 22 -27.21 44.89 -12.37
CA VAL A 22 -26.43 44.58 -11.16
C VAL A 22 -27.22 43.84 -10.08
N SER A 23 -27.31 42.50 -10.20
CA SER A 23 -27.29 41.59 -9.03
C SER A 23 -27.21 40.08 -9.34
N ASN A 24 -27.35 39.62 -10.59
CA ASN A 24 -27.29 38.17 -10.91
C ASN A 24 -25.88 37.62 -11.28
N SER A 25 -24.90 38.50 -11.49
CA SER A 25 -23.54 38.13 -11.92
C SER A 25 -22.70 37.54 -10.77
N ASP A 26 -22.75 38.15 -9.58
CA ASP A 26 -21.85 37.79 -8.48
C ASP A 26 -22.17 36.42 -7.87
N ASP A 27 -23.44 36.04 -7.80
CA ASP A 27 -23.84 34.74 -7.25
C ASP A 27 -23.51 33.58 -8.22
N SER A 28 -23.69 33.81 -9.53
CA SER A 28 -23.29 32.84 -10.55
C SER A 28 -21.78 32.64 -10.59
N THR A 29 -20.99 33.71 -10.46
CA THR A 29 -19.52 33.59 -10.43
C THR A 29 -19.03 32.87 -9.17
N ALA A 30 -19.62 33.15 -8.00
CA ALA A 30 -19.30 32.44 -6.75
C ALA A 30 -19.58 30.93 -6.85
N LEU A 31 -20.73 30.54 -7.42
CA LEU A 31 -21.07 29.14 -7.66
C LEU A 31 -20.09 28.45 -8.64
N THR A 32 -19.70 29.14 -9.71
CA THR A 32 -18.70 28.59 -10.65
C THR A 32 -17.33 28.44 -10.00
N LEU A 33 -16.91 29.38 -9.16
CA LEU A 33 -15.62 29.31 -8.46
C LEU A 33 -15.60 28.17 -7.45
N PHE A 34 -16.68 27.96 -6.71
CA PHE A 34 -16.83 26.83 -5.78
C PHE A 34 -16.75 25.49 -6.53
N SER A 35 -17.49 25.35 -7.64
CA SER A 35 -17.44 24.15 -8.48
C SER A 35 -16.05 23.89 -9.07
N LEU A 36 -15.34 24.94 -9.49
CA LEU A 36 -13.97 24.83 -9.98
C LEU A 36 -13.01 24.41 -8.86
N SER A 37 -13.14 24.97 -7.65
CA SER A 37 -12.33 24.58 -6.49
C SER A 37 -12.48 23.10 -6.18
N GLN A 38 -13.71 22.60 -6.11
CA GLN A 38 -13.97 21.18 -5.89
C GLN A 38 -13.38 20.29 -6.98
N ARG A 39 -13.47 20.72 -8.25
CA ARG A 39 -12.86 19.97 -9.36
C ARG A 39 -11.34 19.95 -9.28
N VAL A 40 -10.71 21.03 -8.82
CA VAL A 40 -9.25 21.07 -8.61
C VAL A 40 -8.86 20.09 -7.52
N GLU A 41 -9.52 20.13 -6.36
CA GLU A 41 -9.27 19.19 -5.24
C GLU A 41 -9.43 17.74 -5.70
N GLN A 42 -10.49 17.43 -6.46
CA GLN A 42 -10.72 16.08 -6.97
C GLN A 42 -9.65 15.63 -7.97
N LEU A 43 -9.19 16.52 -8.85
CA LEU A 43 -8.10 16.24 -9.79
C LEU A 43 -6.77 16.03 -9.06
N GLU A 44 -6.50 16.79 -8.00
CA GLU A 44 -5.31 16.62 -7.16
C GLU A 44 -5.31 15.25 -6.47
N GLU A 45 -6.45 14.81 -5.92
CA GLU A 45 -6.60 13.47 -5.33
C GLU A 45 -6.43 12.35 -6.38
N GLN A 46 -6.98 12.55 -7.58
CA GLN A 46 -6.82 11.59 -8.68
C GLN A 46 -5.37 11.49 -9.14
N LEU A 47 -4.69 12.62 -9.28
CA LEU A 47 -3.28 12.65 -9.66
C LEU A 47 -2.40 12.00 -8.59
N SER A 48 -2.68 12.25 -7.31
CA SER A 48 -1.99 11.61 -6.18
C SER A 48 -2.15 10.09 -6.18
N ARG A 49 -3.37 9.58 -6.42
CA ARG A 49 -3.63 8.14 -6.58
C ARG A 49 -2.89 7.54 -7.78
N MET A 50 -2.92 8.22 -8.93
CA MET A 50 -2.22 7.74 -10.13
C MET A 50 -0.71 7.71 -9.94
N ALA A 51 -0.14 8.73 -9.26
CA ALA A 51 1.27 8.77 -8.93
C ALA A 51 1.67 7.61 -8.01
N LEU A 52 0.83 7.26 -7.02
CA LEU A 52 1.04 6.11 -6.14
C LEU A 52 1.10 4.80 -6.95
N LEU A 53 0.12 4.56 -7.83
CA LEU A 53 0.05 3.35 -8.66
C LEU A 53 1.27 3.24 -9.60
N LEU A 54 1.66 4.33 -10.26
CA LEU A 54 2.84 4.35 -11.11
C LEU A 54 4.12 4.07 -10.31
N SER A 55 4.21 4.64 -9.09
CA SER A 55 5.34 4.39 -8.21
C SER A 55 5.46 2.92 -7.84
N ASP A 56 4.33 2.23 -7.58
CA ASP A 56 4.33 0.80 -7.29
C ASP A 56 4.68 -0.03 -8.53
N VAL A 57 4.12 0.28 -9.70
CA VAL A 57 4.48 -0.41 -10.96
C VAL A 57 5.99 -0.32 -11.22
N TYR A 58 6.59 0.85 -11.02
CA TYR A 58 8.02 1.03 -11.20
C TYR A 58 8.83 0.33 -10.10
N ARG A 59 8.44 0.50 -8.83
CA ARG A 59 9.14 -0.04 -7.67
C ARG A 59 9.20 -1.57 -7.70
N TYR A 60 8.09 -2.24 -8.00
CA TYR A 60 7.97 -3.69 -8.00
C TYR A 60 8.20 -4.33 -9.38
N GLY A 61 8.31 -3.54 -10.45
CA GLY A 61 8.40 -4.06 -11.82
C GLY A 61 9.57 -5.03 -12.02
N LYS A 62 10.77 -4.65 -11.58
CA LYS A 62 11.94 -5.53 -11.66
C LYS A 62 11.78 -6.80 -10.84
N LEU A 63 11.23 -6.71 -9.62
CA LEU A 63 10.97 -7.86 -8.77
C LEU A 63 10.00 -8.84 -9.46
N ARG A 64 8.89 -8.32 -10.01
CA ARG A 64 7.91 -9.10 -10.76
C ARG A 64 8.57 -9.85 -11.92
N ASP A 65 9.40 -9.17 -12.69
CA ASP A 65 10.05 -9.78 -13.87
C ASP A 65 11.03 -10.89 -13.46
N LEU A 66 11.80 -10.69 -12.38
CA LEU A 66 12.70 -11.71 -11.83
C LEU A 66 11.94 -12.93 -11.30
N LEU A 67 10.84 -12.70 -10.58
CA LEU A 67 9.96 -13.76 -10.07
C LEU A 67 9.31 -14.55 -11.21
N ALA A 68 8.83 -13.86 -12.26
CA ALA A 68 8.25 -14.50 -13.45
C ALA A 68 9.28 -15.38 -14.19
N ALA A 69 10.54 -14.95 -14.20
CA ALA A 69 11.65 -15.71 -14.75
C ALA A 69 12.20 -16.81 -13.80
N GLN A 70 11.62 -16.97 -12.60
CA GLN A 70 12.07 -17.89 -11.55
C GLN A 70 13.54 -17.69 -11.14
N GLN A 71 14.03 -16.46 -11.24
CA GLN A 71 15.36 -16.06 -10.80
C GLN A 71 15.32 -15.75 -9.30
N TRP A 72 15.18 -16.80 -8.48
CA TRP A 72 14.86 -16.68 -7.06
C TRP A 72 15.89 -15.89 -6.25
N LYS A 73 17.19 -16.08 -6.52
CA LYS A 73 18.26 -15.35 -5.82
C LYS A 73 18.22 -13.86 -6.13
N GLU A 74 18.08 -13.51 -7.41
CA GLU A 74 17.99 -12.13 -7.86
C GLU A 74 16.71 -11.47 -7.36
N ALA A 75 15.59 -12.18 -7.37
CA ALA A 75 14.31 -11.72 -6.82
C ALA A 75 14.40 -11.46 -5.31
N ASP A 76 15.13 -12.28 -4.56
CA ASP A 76 15.34 -12.10 -3.12
C ASP A 76 16.20 -10.86 -2.80
N ILE A 77 17.26 -10.63 -3.58
CA ILE A 77 18.06 -9.41 -3.51
C ILE A 77 17.21 -8.18 -3.85
N GLU A 78 16.43 -8.26 -4.93
CA GLU A 78 15.55 -7.18 -5.35
C GLU A 78 14.44 -6.89 -4.33
N THR A 79 13.90 -7.93 -3.68
CA THR A 79 12.94 -7.79 -2.57
C THR A 79 13.54 -6.97 -1.45
N THR A 80 14.78 -7.27 -1.05
CA THR A 80 15.49 -6.49 -0.02
C THR A 80 15.69 -5.04 -0.44
N ARG A 81 16.08 -4.80 -1.70
CA ARG A 81 16.23 -3.44 -2.26
C ARG A 81 14.93 -2.65 -2.19
N VAL A 82 13.82 -3.27 -2.59
CA VAL A 82 12.48 -2.65 -2.54
C VAL A 82 12.06 -2.35 -1.11
N MET A 83 12.27 -3.28 -0.19
CA MET A 83 11.94 -3.08 1.23
C MET A 83 12.76 -1.95 1.86
N LEU A 84 14.04 -1.83 1.52
CA LEU A 84 14.90 -0.72 1.93
C LEU A 84 14.38 0.62 1.40
N GLU A 85 13.99 0.67 0.12
CA GLU A 85 13.41 1.87 -0.50
C GLU A 85 12.14 2.33 0.22
N ILE A 86 11.25 1.39 0.61
CA ILE A 86 9.98 1.69 1.29
C ILE A 86 10.22 2.35 2.65
N ILE A 87 11.21 1.90 3.42
CA ILE A 87 11.56 2.50 4.71
C ILE A 87 12.52 3.69 4.58
N GLY A 88 12.86 4.12 3.35
CA GLY A 88 13.74 5.25 3.10
C GLY A 88 15.20 5.00 3.49
N GLN A 89 15.62 3.75 3.55
CA GLN A 89 16.99 3.35 3.91
C GLN A 89 17.78 2.94 2.67
N SER A 90 19.09 3.17 2.70
CA SER A 90 20.01 2.81 1.61
C SER A 90 20.88 1.59 1.92
N ASN A 91 20.97 1.19 3.19
CA ASN A 91 21.78 0.06 3.62
C ASN A 91 21.01 -0.81 4.63
N HIS A 92 21.14 -2.12 4.48
CA HIS A 92 20.57 -3.13 5.37
C HIS A 92 21.08 -3.01 6.81
N ASP A 93 22.34 -2.62 6.99
CA ASP A 93 22.94 -2.43 8.33
C ASP A 93 22.32 -1.26 9.13
N ASN A 94 21.63 -0.34 8.45
CA ASN A 94 21.01 0.82 9.08
C ASN A 94 19.57 0.56 9.55
N ILE A 95 19.00 -0.61 9.25
CA ILE A 95 17.60 -0.92 9.59
C ILE A 95 17.48 -1.07 11.10
N THR A 96 16.62 -0.25 11.70
CA THR A 96 16.29 -0.33 13.11
C THR A 96 15.02 -1.15 13.36
N PRO A 97 14.81 -1.66 14.59
CA PRO A 97 13.55 -2.31 14.94
C PRO A 97 12.32 -1.42 14.77
N ASP A 98 12.47 -0.10 14.94
CA ASP A 98 11.39 0.88 14.75
C ASP A 98 10.98 1.01 13.28
N ASP A 99 11.93 0.90 12.34
CA ASP A 99 11.64 0.91 10.90
C ASP A 99 10.80 -0.31 10.51
N VAL A 100 11.11 -1.46 11.10
CA VAL A 100 10.39 -2.72 10.86
C VAL A 100 8.97 -2.69 11.42
N ILE A 101 8.77 -2.23 12.66
CA ILE A 101 7.42 -2.17 13.26
C ILE A 101 6.51 -1.20 12.50
N LYS A 102 7.07 -0.16 11.87
CA LYS A 102 6.32 0.83 11.10
C LYS A 102 6.17 0.45 9.62
N PHE A 103 6.73 -0.68 9.20
CA PHE A 103 6.71 -1.08 7.79
C PHE A 103 5.26 -1.15 7.26
N PRO A 104 4.91 -0.52 6.13
CA PRO A 104 3.54 -0.47 5.64
C PRO A 104 2.96 -1.85 5.32
N CYS A 105 1.77 -2.16 5.86
CA CYS A 105 1.13 -3.46 5.64
C CYS A 105 0.77 -3.68 4.16
N SER A 106 0.29 -2.65 3.46
CA SER A 106 -0.02 -2.75 2.02
C SER A 106 1.19 -3.21 1.19
N SER A 107 2.38 -2.72 1.53
CA SER A 107 3.62 -3.13 0.85
C SER A 107 4.03 -4.56 1.20
N LEU A 108 3.84 -4.99 2.45
CA LEU A 108 4.11 -6.39 2.84
C LEU A 108 3.15 -7.36 2.15
N CYS A 109 1.86 -7.05 2.12
CA CYS A 109 0.87 -7.87 1.43
C CYS A 109 1.18 -7.98 -0.07
N LEU A 110 1.57 -6.87 -0.71
CA LEU A 110 1.92 -6.88 -2.14
C LEU A 110 3.19 -7.68 -2.42
N LEU A 111 4.24 -7.52 -1.60
CA LEU A 111 5.47 -8.32 -1.72
C LEU A 111 5.17 -9.81 -1.55
N ASP A 112 4.38 -10.17 -0.53
CA ASP A 112 3.96 -11.54 -0.29
C ASP A 112 3.15 -12.10 -1.46
N GLN A 113 2.17 -11.35 -1.95
CA GLN A 113 1.33 -11.75 -3.08
C GLN A 113 2.17 -12.00 -4.33
N LEU A 114 3.17 -11.17 -4.63
CA LEU A 114 4.08 -11.40 -5.75
C LEU A 114 4.83 -12.73 -5.59
N TRP A 115 5.45 -12.95 -4.43
CA TRP A 115 6.17 -14.21 -4.15
C TRP A 115 5.26 -15.42 -4.26
N ARG A 116 4.07 -15.39 -3.63
CA ARG A 116 3.09 -16.48 -3.70
C ARG A 116 2.62 -16.74 -5.13
N THR A 117 2.31 -15.69 -5.89
CA THR A 117 1.79 -15.83 -7.26
C THR A 117 2.77 -16.57 -8.16
N TYR A 118 4.03 -16.13 -8.19
CA TYR A 118 5.02 -16.69 -9.11
C TYR A 118 5.63 -18.01 -8.63
N SER A 119 5.61 -18.27 -7.32
CA SER A 119 6.08 -19.53 -6.74
C SER A 119 5.00 -20.61 -6.63
N HIS A 120 3.78 -20.37 -7.11
CA HIS A 120 2.63 -21.25 -6.91
C HIS A 120 2.39 -21.54 -5.42
N ASP A 121 2.43 -20.47 -4.64
CA ASP A 121 2.17 -20.44 -3.21
C ASP A 121 3.22 -21.19 -2.35
N HIS A 122 4.39 -21.45 -2.94
CA HIS A 122 5.48 -22.18 -2.30
C HIS A 122 6.40 -21.27 -1.47
N PHE A 123 6.58 -20.02 -1.89
CA PHE A 123 7.42 -19.01 -1.24
C PHE A 123 6.59 -17.78 -0.86
N GLY A 124 7.06 -17.03 0.13
CA GLY A 124 6.37 -15.85 0.64
C GLY A 124 6.58 -15.63 2.14
N PHE A 125 6.39 -14.39 2.58
CA PHE A 125 6.45 -13.99 3.98
C PHE A 125 5.29 -14.60 4.80
N SER A 126 4.10 -14.74 4.23
CA SER A 126 2.97 -15.41 4.88
C SER A 126 3.24 -16.89 5.12
N ARG A 127 3.97 -17.56 4.21
CA ARG A 127 4.45 -18.95 4.42
C ARG A 127 5.44 -19.03 5.57
N GLN A 128 6.36 -18.08 5.67
CA GLN A 128 7.30 -17.97 6.80
C GLN A 128 6.57 -17.70 8.13
N GLN A 129 5.59 -16.79 8.13
CA GLN A 129 4.77 -16.50 9.30
C GLN A 129 3.96 -17.73 9.75
N GLN A 130 3.32 -18.46 8.83
CA GLN A 130 2.58 -19.68 9.16
C GLN A 130 3.47 -20.73 9.81
N ILE A 131 4.70 -20.90 9.28
CA ILE A 131 5.70 -21.80 9.86
C ILE A 131 6.05 -21.32 11.28
N TYR A 132 6.35 -20.04 11.47
CA TYR A 132 6.64 -19.47 12.79
C TYR A 132 5.54 -19.70 13.81
N VAL A 133 4.28 -19.41 13.47
CA VAL A 133 3.13 -19.63 14.36
C VAL A 133 2.97 -21.12 14.67
N SER A 134 3.13 -22.00 13.69
CA SER A 134 2.99 -23.44 13.91
C SER A 134 4.07 -24.05 14.80
N GLU A 135 5.24 -23.41 14.92
CA GLU A 135 6.30 -23.80 15.85
C GLU A 135 6.13 -23.21 17.26
N GLY A 136 5.04 -22.46 17.50
CA GLY A 136 4.73 -21.82 18.78
C GLY A 136 5.16 -20.35 18.88
N GLY A 137 5.52 -19.73 17.75
CA GLY A 137 5.83 -18.30 17.67
C GLY A 137 4.61 -17.42 17.93
N THR A 138 4.84 -16.28 18.59
CA THR A 138 3.84 -15.26 18.88
C THR A 138 4.32 -13.88 18.42
N ASP A 139 3.43 -12.89 18.45
CA ASP A 139 3.73 -11.49 18.19
C ASP A 139 4.29 -10.75 19.43
N ASP A 140 4.56 -11.46 20.53
CA ASP A 140 5.16 -10.90 21.73
C ASP A 140 6.65 -10.59 21.52
N ILE A 141 6.92 -9.37 21.06
CA ILE A 141 8.29 -8.86 20.83
C ILE A 141 9.14 -8.75 22.10
N SER A 142 8.57 -8.90 23.30
CA SER A 142 9.30 -8.86 24.56
C SER A 142 9.96 -10.21 24.90
N ASN A 143 9.53 -11.30 24.25
CA ASN A 143 10.01 -12.64 24.51
C ASN A 143 10.57 -13.30 23.24
N ILE A 144 11.90 -13.32 23.11
CA ILE A 144 12.59 -13.95 21.98
C ILE A 144 12.90 -15.41 22.33
N ASP A 145 12.07 -16.34 21.84
CA ASP A 145 12.35 -17.77 21.94
C ASP A 145 13.25 -18.24 20.78
N LEU A 146 14.55 -18.33 21.08
CA LEU A 146 15.53 -18.80 20.11
C LEU A 146 15.26 -20.23 19.63
N LYS A 147 14.67 -21.10 20.46
CA LYS A 147 14.37 -22.49 20.04
C LYS A 147 13.26 -22.54 19.01
N VAL A 148 12.30 -21.63 19.10
CA VAL A 148 11.26 -21.48 18.05
C VAL A 148 11.91 -21.03 16.75
N LEU A 149 12.75 -19.98 16.79
CA LEU A 149 13.46 -19.50 15.59
C LEU A 149 14.35 -20.57 14.96
N GLU A 150 15.01 -21.37 15.78
CA GLU A 150 15.80 -22.52 15.37
C GLU A 150 14.99 -23.56 14.59
N LYS A 151 13.83 -23.98 15.11
CA LYS A 151 12.92 -24.91 14.42
C LYS A 151 12.36 -24.33 13.12
N VAL A 152 12.05 -23.03 13.13
CA VAL A 152 11.62 -22.31 11.92
C VAL A 152 12.73 -22.33 10.89
N GLY A 153 13.97 -22.00 11.28
CA GLY A 153 15.14 -22.08 10.42
C GLY A 153 15.37 -23.47 9.83
N ASP A 154 15.17 -24.53 10.62
CA ASP A 154 15.25 -25.91 10.14
C ASP A 154 14.16 -26.20 9.08
N ARG A 155 12.91 -25.74 9.30
CA ARG A 155 11.79 -25.93 8.35
C ARG A 155 11.91 -25.12 7.07
N LEU A 156 12.49 -23.92 7.16
CA LEU A 156 12.75 -23.03 6.03
C LEU A 156 14.01 -23.42 5.25
N GLY A 157 14.79 -24.40 5.72
CA GLY A 157 16.06 -24.79 5.10
C GLY A 157 17.18 -23.76 5.30
N TRP A 158 17.07 -22.89 6.31
CA TRP A 158 18.09 -21.90 6.66
C TRP A 158 19.15 -22.45 7.62
N ARG A 159 18.97 -23.68 8.10
CA ARG A 159 19.90 -24.36 9.00
C ARG A 159 20.22 -25.76 8.48
N ASP A 160 21.47 -26.15 8.68
CA ASP A 160 21.94 -27.50 8.47
C ASP A 160 22.82 -27.92 9.65
N ASN A 161 22.65 -29.15 10.14
CA ASN A 161 23.40 -29.68 11.27
C ASN A 161 23.46 -28.73 12.49
N ASN A 162 22.31 -28.15 12.86
CA ASN A 162 22.13 -27.16 13.94
C ASN A 162 22.89 -25.83 13.75
N LYS A 163 23.35 -25.51 12.54
CA LYS A 163 24.05 -24.26 12.22
C LYS A 163 23.29 -23.48 11.17
N TRP A 164 23.18 -22.17 11.39
CA TRP A 164 22.68 -21.24 10.39
C TRP A 164 23.60 -21.25 9.18
N LEU A 165 23.00 -21.40 8.00
CA LEU A 165 23.72 -21.36 6.73
C LEU A 165 24.04 -19.91 6.36
N ASP A 166 25.21 -19.73 5.73
CA ASP A 166 25.50 -18.47 5.04
C ASP A 166 24.52 -18.30 3.87
N TYR A 167 24.17 -17.05 3.57
CA TYR A 167 23.21 -16.72 2.51
C TYR A 167 23.53 -17.38 1.17
N ASP A 168 24.80 -17.38 0.77
CA ASP A 168 25.25 -17.98 -0.50
C ASP A 168 25.16 -19.50 -0.53
N ARG A 169 24.86 -20.15 0.61
CA ARG A 169 24.68 -21.59 0.75
C ARG A 169 23.21 -22.01 0.83
N LEU A 170 22.27 -21.07 0.80
CA LEU A 170 20.84 -21.39 0.73
C LEU A 170 20.50 -22.00 -0.63
N ASP A 171 19.47 -22.85 -0.65
CA ASP A 171 18.95 -23.44 -1.88
C ASP A 171 18.02 -22.45 -2.57
N PHE A 172 18.42 -21.93 -3.73
CA PHE A 172 17.62 -21.04 -4.58
C PHE A 172 16.98 -21.78 -5.76
N SER A 173 16.79 -23.08 -5.66
CA SER A 173 16.04 -23.85 -6.64
C SER A 173 14.54 -23.83 -6.33
N SER A 174 13.71 -24.16 -7.32
CA SER A 174 12.27 -24.36 -7.10
C SER A 174 11.96 -25.56 -6.19
N SER A 175 12.94 -26.40 -5.84
CA SER A 175 12.81 -27.50 -4.88
C SER A 175 13.19 -27.13 -3.44
N ALA A 176 13.60 -25.88 -3.19
CA ALA A 176 13.90 -25.41 -1.84
C ALA A 176 12.68 -25.61 -0.91
N PRO A 177 12.87 -25.71 0.42
CA PRO A 177 11.77 -25.93 1.34
C PRO A 177 10.67 -24.86 1.27
N LEU A 178 9.45 -25.23 1.66
CA LEU A 178 8.32 -24.30 1.72
C LEU A 178 8.68 -23.05 2.53
N GLY A 179 8.42 -21.88 1.97
CA GLY A 179 8.69 -20.58 2.60
C GLY A 179 10.17 -20.18 2.65
N CYS A 180 11.10 -20.96 2.06
CA CYS A 180 12.55 -20.67 2.13
C CYS A 180 12.89 -19.24 1.68
N HIS A 181 12.16 -18.70 0.70
CA HIS A 181 12.34 -17.34 0.20
C HIS A 181 11.08 -16.49 0.40
N PRO A 182 11.22 -15.15 0.50
CA PRO A 182 12.48 -14.38 0.50
C PRO A 182 13.30 -14.55 1.80
N SER A 183 14.62 -14.63 1.69
CA SER A 183 15.57 -14.97 2.76
C SER A 183 16.56 -13.84 3.09
N ASN A 184 16.91 -12.97 2.15
CA ASN A 184 17.97 -11.99 2.35
C ASN A 184 17.59 -10.91 3.37
N TRP A 185 16.30 -10.54 3.44
CA TRP A 185 15.79 -9.54 4.39
C TRP A 185 16.12 -9.85 5.85
N TRP A 186 16.18 -11.14 6.20
CA TRP A 186 16.39 -11.62 7.57
C TRP A 186 17.83 -11.45 8.09
N ARG A 187 18.78 -11.05 7.24
CA ARG A 187 20.21 -10.95 7.56
C ARG A 187 20.57 -9.66 8.29
N SER A 188 20.03 -9.43 9.49
CA SER A 188 20.31 -8.21 10.24
C SER A 188 21.46 -8.37 11.25
N ALA A 189 22.23 -7.30 11.46
CA ALA A 189 23.19 -7.18 12.57
C ALA A 189 22.55 -7.35 13.96
N TYR A 190 21.25 -7.12 14.09
CA TYR A 190 20.49 -7.32 15.33
C TYR A 190 19.96 -8.76 15.50
N GLY A 191 20.20 -9.64 14.53
CA GLY A 191 19.90 -11.07 14.58
C GLY A 191 18.44 -11.38 14.95
N ALA A 192 18.27 -12.26 15.95
CA ALA A 192 16.97 -12.76 16.40
C ALA A 192 15.97 -11.66 16.79
N LYS A 193 16.44 -10.52 17.30
CA LYS A 193 15.57 -9.40 17.66
C LYS A 193 14.83 -8.87 16.43
N MET A 194 15.53 -8.64 15.33
CA MET A 194 14.90 -8.14 14.10
C MET A 194 13.98 -9.17 13.46
N ALA A 195 14.33 -10.46 13.53
CA ALA A 195 13.47 -11.53 13.06
C ALA A 195 12.11 -11.51 13.78
N VAL A 196 12.11 -11.46 15.13
CA VAL A 196 10.87 -11.43 15.92
C VAL A 196 10.05 -10.17 15.65
N TYR A 197 10.69 -9.01 15.54
CA TYR A 197 10.00 -7.76 15.24
C TYR A 197 9.32 -7.79 13.88
N PHE A 198 9.99 -8.35 12.88
CA PHE A 198 9.43 -8.46 11.54
C PHE A 198 8.30 -9.51 11.48
N LEU A 199 8.46 -10.66 12.15
CA LEU A 199 7.39 -11.67 12.27
C LEU A 199 6.15 -11.11 12.97
N ALA A 200 6.33 -10.38 14.07
CA ALA A 200 5.22 -9.69 14.75
C ALA A 200 4.55 -8.68 13.80
N ARG A 201 5.32 -7.97 12.97
CA ARG A 201 4.76 -7.05 11.98
C ARG A 201 3.93 -7.78 10.91
N LEU A 202 4.42 -8.91 10.40
CA LEU A 202 3.66 -9.75 9.45
C LEU A 202 2.32 -10.19 10.06
N MET A 203 2.33 -10.62 11.33
CA MET A 203 1.13 -11.01 12.07
C MET A 203 0.13 -9.84 12.24
N GLN A 204 0.61 -8.66 12.60
CA GLN A 204 -0.23 -7.46 12.73
C GLN A 204 -0.83 -6.99 11.40
N CYS A 205 -0.10 -7.20 10.30
CA CYS A 205 -0.56 -6.85 8.96
C CYS A 205 -1.50 -7.89 8.34
N ASP A 206 -1.71 -9.02 9.03
CA ASP A 206 -2.53 -10.14 8.58
C ASP A 206 -2.19 -10.59 7.14
N VAL A 207 -0.89 -10.68 6.82
CA VAL A 207 -0.44 -11.07 5.47
C VAL A 207 -0.84 -12.49 5.09
N THR A 208 -1.30 -13.29 6.06
CA THR A 208 -1.83 -14.64 5.88
C THR A 208 -3.27 -14.68 5.38
N SER A 209 -4.03 -13.59 5.55
CA SER A 209 -5.37 -13.51 4.99
C SER A 209 -5.27 -13.39 3.48
N ASP A 210 -5.90 -14.31 2.75
CA ASP A 210 -6.06 -14.20 1.32
C ASP A 210 -6.85 -12.92 1.06
N VAL A 211 -6.13 -11.86 0.67
CA VAL A 211 -6.74 -10.64 0.17
C VAL A 211 -7.44 -11.02 -1.13
N GLN A 212 -8.71 -11.39 -1.04
CA GLN A 212 -9.66 -11.36 -2.14
C GLN A 212 -9.83 -9.89 -2.56
N LEU A 213 -8.85 -9.33 -3.25
CA LEU A 213 -8.99 -8.08 -3.99
C LEU A 213 -8.50 -8.35 -5.41
N ILE A 214 -9.47 -8.69 -6.26
CA ILE A 214 -9.85 -8.04 -7.54
C ILE A 214 -10.58 -9.11 -8.35
N ALA A 215 -11.88 -9.26 -8.11
CA ALA A 215 -12.80 -9.96 -9.01
C ALA A 215 -14.26 -9.50 -8.81
N GLU A 216 -14.48 -8.21 -8.60
CA GLU A 216 -15.79 -7.58 -8.78
C GLU A 216 -15.53 -6.20 -9.38
N ASP A 217 -15.60 -6.11 -10.72
CA ASP A 217 -15.89 -4.90 -11.53
C ASP A 217 -15.53 -5.06 -13.03
N ILE A 218 -15.66 -6.27 -13.61
CA ILE A 218 -15.68 -6.45 -15.08
C ILE A 218 -16.90 -7.27 -15.55
N GLU A 219 -18.05 -7.11 -14.90
CA GLU A 219 -19.34 -7.45 -15.50
C GLU A 219 -20.31 -6.30 -15.30
N ASN A 220 -20.08 -5.21 -16.05
CA ASN A 220 -21.11 -4.26 -16.51
C ASN A 220 -20.52 -3.25 -17.50
N VAL A 221 -20.11 -3.74 -18.68
CA VAL A 221 -20.17 -3.00 -19.96
C VAL A 221 -20.53 -3.98 -21.07
#